data_AF-A0A1E7WCU4-F1
#
_entry.id   AF-A0A1E7WCU4-F1
#
_cell.length_a   1.000
_cell.length_b   1.000
_cell.length_c   1.000
_cell.angle_alpha   90.00
_cell.angle_beta   90.00
_cell.angle_gamma   90.00
#
_symmetry.space_group_name_H-M   'P 1'
#
loop_
_entity.id
_entity.type
_entity.pdbx_description
1 polymer ?
#
loop_
_entity_poly.entity_id
_entity_poly.type
_entity_poly.pdbx_seq_one_letter_code
_entity_poly.pdbx_strand_id
1 'polypeptide(L)'
;MFFHKIAETKDVYFSPSEVQLRDGKPVLKIGGLIFHSAIVAEDIRVVQEGCTARILIDMALTSPGKSGRFEATVPLSDNVERVVFGSTGKELWCRKSSGQST
;
A
#
# COMPACT_ATOMS: atom_id res chain seq x y z
N MET A 1 22.14 0.24 -14.73
CA MET A 1 21.82 0.99 -13.51
C MET A 1 20.30 0.97 -13.39
N PHE A 2 19.74 0.09 -12.56
CA PHE A 2 18.29 -0.01 -12.38
C PHE A 2 17.87 1.08 -11.40
N PHE A 3 17.03 2.01 -11.84
CA PHE A 3 16.47 3.03 -10.97
C PHE A 3 15.45 2.36 -10.07
N HIS A 4 15.78 2.18 -8.79
CA HIS A 4 14.77 1.91 -7.77
C HIS A 4 13.87 3.14 -7.68
N LYS A 5 12.73 3.09 -8.36
CA LYS A 5 11.73 4.16 -8.32
C LYS A 5 10.62 3.72 -7.36
N ILE A 6 10.37 4.52 -6.34
CA ILE A 6 9.19 4.34 -5.50
C ILE A 6 7.97 4.89 -6.23
N ALA A 7 6.88 4.13 -6.21
CA ALA A 7 5.60 4.58 -6.73
C ALA A 7 5.05 5.72 -5.88
N GLU A 8 4.62 6.80 -6.54
CA GLU A 8 3.88 7.89 -5.90
C GLU A 8 2.38 7.78 -6.20
N THR A 9 1.54 8.51 -5.46
CA THR A 9 0.07 8.42 -5.61
C THR A 9 -0.41 8.68 -7.04
N LYS A 10 0.29 9.54 -7.78
CA LYS A 10 -0.04 9.82 -9.20
C LYS A 10 0.21 8.62 -10.13
N ASP A 11 1.10 7.72 -9.74
CA ASP A 11 1.51 6.58 -10.55
C ASP A 11 0.56 5.38 -10.36
N VAL A 12 -0.35 5.43 -9.38
CA VAL A 12 -1.11 4.25 -8.93
C VAL A 12 -2.56 4.60 -8.57
N TYR A 13 -3.49 3.75 -9.00
CA TYR A 13 -4.84 3.70 -8.45
C TYR A 13 -4.92 2.66 -7.34
N PHE A 14 -5.56 3.02 -6.22
CA PHE A 14 -5.69 2.16 -5.05
C PHE A 14 -7.14 1.79 -4.77
N SER A 15 -7.30 0.59 -4.23
CA SER A 15 -8.53 0.12 -3.60
C SER A 15 -8.18 -0.43 -2.22
N PRO A 16 -7.99 0.44 -1.21
CA PRO A 16 -7.79 0.00 0.16
C PRO A 16 -9.11 -0.53 0.72
N SER A 17 -9.05 -1.65 1.43
CA SER A 17 -10.18 -2.22 2.17
C SER A 17 -9.69 -2.77 3.50
N GLU A 18 -10.39 -2.44 4.57
CA GLU A 18 -10.16 -3.09 5.85
C GLU A 18 -10.77 -4.48 5.85
N VAL A 19 -10.01 -5.44 6.34
CA VAL A 19 -10.47 -6.83 6.49
C VAL A 19 -10.11 -7.27 7.91
N GLN A 20 -11.04 -7.94 8.58
CA GLN A 20 -10.72 -8.66 9.81
C GLN A 20 -10.28 -10.07 9.45
N LEU A 21 -9.07 -10.47 9.85
CA LEU A 21 -8.67 -11.87 9.73
C LEU A 21 -9.41 -12.72 10.77
N ARG A 22 -9.50 -14.03 10.52
CA ARG A 22 -10.13 -15.00 11.44
C ARG A 22 -9.58 -14.95 12.86
N ASP A 23 -8.35 -14.44 13.01
CA ASP A 23 -7.63 -14.34 14.29
C ASP A 23 -7.95 -13.03 15.05
N GLY A 24 -8.93 -12.24 14.57
CA GLY A 24 -9.41 -11.01 15.21
C GLY A 24 -8.49 -9.79 15.03
N LYS A 25 -7.31 -9.94 14.41
CA LYS A 25 -6.40 -8.84 14.16
C LYS A 25 -6.84 -8.04 12.92
N PRO A 26 -6.99 -6.71 13.02
CA PRO A 26 -7.33 -5.89 11.88
C PRO A 26 -6.17 -5.86 10.89
N VAL A 27 -6.48 -6.01 9.60
CA VAL A 27 -5.53 -5.83 8.51
C VAL A 27 -6.08 -4.87 7.48
N LEU A 28 -5.19 -4.10 6.87
CA LEU A 28 -5.51 -3.29 5.71
C LEU A 28 -5.09 -4.06 4.46
N LYS A 29 -6.08 -4.47 3.67
CA LYS A 29 -5.87 -5.04 2.35
C LYS A 29 -5.79 -3.92 1.33
N ILE A 30 -4.80 -3.95 0.46
CA ILE A 30 -4.54 -2.88 -0.52
C ILE A 30 -4.33 -3.52 -1.87
N GLY A 31 -5.30 -3.34 -2.75
CA GLY A 31 -5.14 -3.61 -4.17
C GLY A 31 -4.74 -2.33 -4.90
N GLY A 32 -3.98 -2.46 -5.98
CA GLY A 32 -3.71 -1.31 -6.83
C GLY A 32 -3.31 -1.67 -8.26
N LEU A 33 -3.33 -0.64 -9.11
CA LEU A 33 -2.93 -0.69 -10.51
C LEU A 33 -1.96 0.46 -10.79
N ILE A 34 -0.74 0.13 -11.24
CA ILE A 34 0.26 1.09 -11.68
C ILE A 34 -0.08 1.58 -13.10
N PHE A 35 -0.13 2.89 -13.30
CA PHE A 35 -0.57 3.56 -14.52
C PHE A 35 0.50 3.69 -15.62
N HIS A 36 1.39 2.72 -15.72
CA HIS A 36 2.41 2.67 -16.76
C HIS A 36 2.56 1.25 -17.29
N SER A 37 2.23 1.03 -18.56
CA SER A 37 2.26 -0.30 -19.20
C SER A 37 3.66 -0.93 -19.20
N ALA A 38 4.71 -0.12 -19.08
CA ALA A 38 6.10 -0.56 -19.01
C ALA A 38 6.61 -0.76 -17.57
N ILE A 39 5.77 -0.63 -16.54
CA ILE A 39 6.18 -0.70 -15.13
C ILE A 39 5.32 -1.68 -14.34
N VAL A 40 5.94 -2.39 -13.39
CA VAL A 40 5.28 -3.28 -12.44
C VAL A 40 5.77 -3.06 -11.02
N ALA A 41 4.99 -3.50 -10.03
CA ALA A 41 5.46 -3.59 -8.66
C ALA A 41 6.47 -4.74 -8.57
N GLU A 42 7.69 -4.44 -8.13
CA GLU A 42 8.76 -5.41 -7.91
C GLU A 42 8.78 -5.85 -6.45
N ASP A 43 8.70 -4.88 -5.53
CA ASP A 43 8.69 -5.12 -4.09
C ASP A 43 7.69 -4.21 -3.37
N ILE A 44 7.12 -4.69 -2.27
CA ILE A 44 6.20 -3.94 -1.43
C ILE A 44 6.69 -4.04 0.01
N ARG A 45 7.04 -2.89 0.58
CA ARG A 45 7.57 -2.78 1.93
C ARG A 45 6.65 -1.94 2.79
N VAL A 46 6.51 -2.35 4.04
CA VAL A 46 5.81 -1.57 5.07
C VAL A 46 6.84 -1.17 6.11
N VAL A 47 7.01 0.14 6.29
CA VAL A 47 7.92 0.72 7.29
C VAL A 47 7.07 1.35 8.38
N GLN A 48 7.30 0.96 9.63
CA GLN A 48 6.64 1.57 10.77
C GLN A 48 7.48 2.73 11.31
N GLU A 49 6.85 3.90 11.42
CA GLU A 49 7.42 5.12 12.00
C GLU A 49 6.47 5.63 13.08
N GLY A 50 6.76 5.29 14.35
CA GLY A 50 5.87 5.60 15.48
C GLY A 50 4.48 4.99 15.31
N CYS A 51 3.45 5.84 15.32
CA CYS A 51 2.04 5.44 15.13
C CYS A 51 1.60 5.41 13.65
N THR A 52 2.54 5.49 12.70
CA THR A 52 2.25 5.50 11.26
C THR A 52 2.90 4.31 10.57
N ALA A 53 2.14 3.60 9.73
CA ALA A 53 2.70 2.63 8.79
C ALA A 53 2.81 3.28 7.40
N ARG A 54 3.99 3.24 6.79
CA ARG A 54 4.23 3.74 5.43
C ARG A 54 4.44 2.58 4.47
N ILE A 55 3.67 2.56 3.40
CA ILE A 55 3.80 1.60 2.32
C ILE A 55 4.66 2.19 1.21
N LEU A 56 5.69 1.44 0.85
CA LEU A 56 6.61 1.74 -0.23
C LEU A 56 6.51 0.64 -1.26
N ILE A 57 6.28 1.00 -2.52
CA ILE A 57 6.26 0.05 -3.64
C ILE A 57 7.42 0.40 -4.55
N ASP A 58 8.38 -0.51 -4.64
CA ASP A 58 9.46 -0.43 -5.61
C ASP A 58 8.94 -0.83 -6.98
N MET A 59 9.21 0.02 -7.97
CA MET A 59 8.80 -0.17 -9.35
C MET A 59 9.97 -0.60 -10.22
N ALA A 60 9.68 -1.51 -11.15
CA ALA A 60 10.64 -1.95 -12.16
C ALA A 60 9.99 -2.09 -13.53
N LEU A 61 10.84 -2.23 -14.56
CA LEU A 61 10.36 -2.45 -15.91
C LEU A 61 9.59 -3.77 -16.01
N THR A 62 8.47 -3.73 -16.75
CA THR A 62 7.69 -4.93 -17.00
C THR A 62 8.48 -5.94 -17.84
N SER A 63 8.25 -7.23 -17.57
CA SER A 63 8.75 -8.36 -18.34
C SER A 63 7.57 -9.16 -18.89
N PRO A 64 7.75 -10.01 -19.93
CA PRO A 64 6.67 -10.84 -20.46
C PRO A 64 5.91 -11.58 -19.36
N GLY A 65 4.59 -11.47 -19.35
CA GLY A 65 3.71 -12.14 -18.38
C GLY A 65 3.49 -11.40 -17.04
N LYS A 66 4.18 -10.28 -16.77
CA LYS A 66 3.91 -9.45 -15.58
C LYS A 66 2.89 -8.35 -15.89
N SER A 67 2.17 -7.91 -14.86
CA SER A 67 1.22 -6.79 -14.93
C SER A 67 1.51 -5.76 -13.84
N GLY A 68 1.10 -4.51 -14.04
CA GLY A 68 1.20 -3.47 -13.03
C GLY A 68 0.20 -3.58 -11.88
N ARG A 69 -0.58 -4.68 -11.81
CA ARG A 69 -1.51 -4.94 -10.70
C ARG A 69 -0.75 -5.56 -9.53
N PHE A 70 -1.12 -5.15 -8.32
CA PHE A 70 -0.58 -5.71 -7.09
C PHE A 70 -1.64 -5.80 -6.00
N GLU A 71 -1.37 -6.64 -5.01
CA GLU A 71 -2.15 -6.75 -3.79
C GLU A 71 -1.20 -6.92 -2.60
N ALA A 72 -1.47 -6.21 -1.50
CA ALA A 72 -0.72 -6.30 -0.27
C ALA A 72 -1.67 -6.37 0.93
N THR A 73 -1.23 -7.04 2.00
CA THR A 73 -1.95 -7.07 3.29
C THR A 73 -1.03 -6.52 4.36
N VAL A 74 -1.48 -5.45 5.03
CA VAL A 74 -0.72 -4.74 6.04
C VAL A 74 -1.36 -4.98 7.40
N PRO A 75 -0.66 -5.67 8.33
CA PRO A 75 -1.14 -5.81 9.70
C PRO A 75 -1.24 -4.43 10.38
N LEU A 76 -2.41 -4.12 10.94
CA LEU A 76 -2.60 -2.91 11.73
C LEU A 76 -2.41 -3.27 13.21
N SER A 77 -1.21 -3.04 13.75
CA SER A 77 -1.01 -3.14 15.19
C SER A 77 -1.81 -2.06 15.92
N ASP A 78 -2.08 -2.27 17.21
CA ASP A 78 -2.94 -1.37 18.01
C ASP A 78 -2.41 0.07 18.11
N ASN A 79 -1.09 0.24 17.95
CA ASN A 79 -0.43 1.54 17.94
C ASN A 79 -0.46 2.26 16.57
N VAL A 80 -0.90 1.60 15.49
CA VAL A 80 -1.00 2.25 14.17
C VAL A 80 -2.29 3.05 14.11
N GLU A 81 -2.16 4.37 14.01
CA GLU A 81 -3.28 5.29 13.85
C GLU A 81 -3.54 5.65 12.39
N ARG A 82 -2.51 5.56 11.54
CA ARG A 82 -2.60 5.93 10.12
C ARG A 82 -1.73 5.03 9.23
N VAL A 83 -2.21 4.79 8.02
CA VAL A 83 -1.43 4.18 6.94
C VAL A 83 -1.29 5.17 5.80
N VAL A 84 -0.05 5.39 5.37
CA VAL A 84 0.31 6.31 4.29
C VAL A 84 1.06 5.60 3.18
N PHE A 85 1.10 6.20 2.00
CA PHE A 85 1.69 5.64 0.79
C PHE A 85 2.72 6.55 0.15
N GLY A 86 3.76 5.94 -0.43
CA GLY A 86 4.78 6.61 -1.23
C GLY A 86 5.73 7.43 -0.37
N SER A 87 6.71 8.08 -0.99
CA SER A 87 7.63 8.95 -0.28
C SER A 87 6.97 10.26 0.17
N THR A 88 5.90 10.67 -0.51
CA THR A 88 5.10 11.86 -0.16
C THR A 88 4.14 11.64 1.01
N GLY A 89 3.89 10.40 1.42
CA GLY A 89 3.09 10.09 2.61
C GLY A 89 1.59 10.35 2.45
N LYS A 90 1.02 10.05 1.27
CA LYS A 90 -0.42 10.18 1.05
C LYS A 90 -1.20 9.23 1.96
N GLU A 91 -2.15 9.75 2.72
CA GLU A 91 -3.01 8.93 3.58
C GLU A 91 -3.89 7.98 2.77
N LEU A 92 -3.79 6.68 3.10
CA LEU A 92 -4.67 5.62 2.59
C LEU A 92 -5.70 5.19 3.64
N TRP A 93 -5.36 5.34 4.91
CA TRP A 93 -6.21 4.90 6.01
C TRP A 93 -5.92 5.68 7.29
N CYS A 94 -6.96 5.90 8.09
CA CYS A 94 -6.88 6.49 9.43
C CYS A 94 -7.87 5.79 10.36
N ARG A 95 -7.41 5.44 11.56
CA ARG A 95 -8.18 4.74 12.61
C ARG A 95 -9.44 5.50 13.03
N LYS A 96 -9.41 6.84 12.96
CA LYS A 96 -10.58 7.67 13.32
C LYS A 96 -11.68 7.66 12.26
N SER A 97 -11.34 7.38 11.00
CA SER A 97 -12.31 7.33 9.89
C SER A 97 -12.98 5.96 9.75
N SER A 98 -12.33 4.89 10.20
CA SER A 98 -12.89 3.53 10.15
C SER A 98 -13.87 3.20 11.28
N GLY A 99 -14.04 4.12 12.24
CA GLY A 99 -14.99 4.01 13.34
C GLY A 99 -16.40 4.57 13.06
N GLN A 100 -16.71 5.02 11.84
CA GLN A 100 -18.07 5.45 11.47
C GLN A 100 -18.61 4.61 10.31
N SER A 101 -19.18 3.46 10.65
CA SER A 101 -20.41 2.99 10.02
C SER A 101 -21.42 2.84 11.14
N THR A 102 -22.22 3.88 11.34
CA THR A 102 -23.48 3.83 12.09
C THR A 102 -24.48 2.93 11.38
#